data_AF-A0A523I4I7-F1
#
_entry.id   AF-A0A523I4I7-F1
#
_cell.length_a   1.000
_cell.length_b   1.000
_cell.length_c   1.000
_cell.angle_alpha   90.00
_cell.angle_beta   90.00
_cell.angle_gamma   90.00
#
_symmetry.space_group_name_H-M   'P 1'
#
loop_
_entity.id
_entity.type
_entity.pdbx_description
1 polymer ?
#
loop_
_entity_poly.entity_id
_entity_poly.type
_entity_poly.pdbx_seq_one_letter_code
_entity_poly.pdbx_strand_id
1 'polypeptide(L)'
;LAFIIPLPYFFYVNLSAEMQLISSSLGVWFIRLMGISVFLSGNIIDLGVYKLQVAEACSGLRYMFPLMSFGFLIAYLYRGPFWHKAVLFLSTMPITLVMNSFRIGLIGMAVERWGIASAEGVLHYTQGWVIFMACVAILFAEAWILNRVGGERRPMHRAFRLDFPKPAPNLQSAARWTPPKPYLGAVGLVLLATMGSIAMGERVEAALERQALATFPMSIGDWKGRQFALDGKILDRLDVDDYIMANFRRPRDANRVNFYVAYYASQRAGQAAHSPRSCIPGGGWRIEDLTQRSIDNVIPGRQSLGVNRVVIKKGNLRQLVYYWFRQQGRNLTNEYVIKWYLFWDGVTRNRTDGALIRLVTPMLDGNPIDDADQRLSGFVRAIYSPLIPAYVPQ
;
A
#
# COMPACT_ATOMS: atom_id res chain seq x y z
N LEU A 1 1.67 -21.69 9.35
CA LEU A 1 0.74 -21.68 8.20
C LEU A 1 0.16 -20.30 7.92
N ALA A 2 -0.47 -19.60 8.89
CA ALA A 2 -1.07 -18.28 8.63
C ALA A 2 -0.07 -17.22 8.10
N PHE A 3 1.17 -17.20 8.58
CA PHE A 3 2.22 -16.27 8.12
C PHE A 3 2.76 -16.53 6.70
N ILE A 4 2.41 -17.67 6.08
CA ILE A 4 2.85 -18.01 4.72
C ILE A 4 1.86 -17.46 3.69
N ILE A 5 0.61 -17.21 4.09
CA ILE A 5 -0.41 -16.65 3.21
C ILE A 5 -0.07 -15.16 3.01
N PRO A 6 0.24 -14.71 1.79
CA PRO A 6 0.51 -13.30 1.55
C PRO A 6 -0.72 -12.49 1.95
N LEU A 7 -0.49 -11.37 2.65
CA LEU A 7 -1.58 -10.44 2.96
C LEU A 7 -2.27 -10.03 1.65
N PRO A 8 -3.60 -9.83 1.66
CA PRO A 8 -4.28 -9.28 0.51
C PRO A 8 -3.57 -8.00 0.04
N TYR A 9 -3.30 -7.90 -1.27
CA TYR A 9 -2.41 -6.90 -1.84
C TYR A 9 -2.69 -5.46 -1.36
N PHE A 10 -3.96 -5.09 -1.21
CA PHE A 10 -4.32 -3.75 -0.74
C PHE A 10 -3.88 -3.47 0.71
N PHE A 11 -3.94 -4.46 1.61
CA PHE A 11 -3.42 -4.31 2.97
C PHE A 11 -1.90 -4.16 2.94
N TYR A 12 -1.24 -4.95 2.10
CA TYR A 12 0.21 -4.87 1.92
C TYR A 12 0.64 -3.48 1.43
N VAL A 13 0.00 -2.94 0.38
CA VAL A 13 0.32 -1.61 -0.17
C VAL A 13 0.05 -0.50 0.85
N ASN A 14 -1.08 -0.53 1.56
CA ASN A 14 -1.41 0.47 2.57
C ASN A 14 -0.42 0.43 3.74
N LEU A 15 -0.13 -0.75 4.27
CA LEU A 15 0.85 -0.92 5.34
C LEU A 15 2.25 -0.50 4.89
N SER A 16 2.63 -0.85 3.65
CA SER A 16 3.89 -0.45 3.03
C SER A 16 4.02 1.06 2.97
N ALA A 17 2.97 1.77 2.52
CA ALA A 17 2.97 3.23 2.42
C ALA A 17 3.15 3.90 3.80
N GLU A 18 2.41 3.45 4.82
CA GLU A 18 2.54 3.98 6.18
C GLU A 18 3.95 3.72 6.76
N MET A 19 4.46 2.50 6.61
CA MET A 19 5.80 2.17 7.09
C MET A 19 6.90 2.93 6.35
N GLN A 20 6.74 3.22 5.05
CA GLN A 20 7.67 4.07 4.29
C GLN A 20 7.72 5.49 4.87
N LEU A 21 6.58 6.10 5.19
CA LEU A 21 6.54 7.45 5.78
C LEU A 21 7.22 7.47 7.15
N ILE A 22 6.89 6.51 8.01
CA ILE A 22 7.50 6.43 9.34
C ILE A 22 9.00 6.18 9.22
N SER A 23 9.41 5.21 8.38
CA SER A 23 10.82 4.90 8.18
C SER A 23 11.61 6.06 7.57
N SER A 24 11.01 6.83 6.67
CA SER A 24 11.64 8.02 6.07
C SER A 24 11.84 9.12 7.13
N SER A 25 10.84 9.36 7.98
CA SER A 25 10.94 10.37 9.05
C SER A 25 11.98 10.01 10.12
N LEU A 26 12.01 8.75 10.57
CA LEU A 26 13.02 8.25 11.50
C LEU A 26 14.41 8.19 10.85
N GLY A 27 14.50 7.80 9.58
CA GLY A 27 15.74 7.82 8.82
C GLY A 27 16.34 9.22 8.71
N VAL A 28 15.50 10.22 8.42
CA VAL A 28 15.91 11.64 8.43
C VAL A 28 16.34 12.10 9.82
N TRP A 29 15.67 11.65 10.87
CA TRP A 29 16.11 11.92 12.24
C TRP A 29 17.53 11.40 12.50
N PHE A 30 17.86 10.17 12.10
CA PHE A 30 19.22 9.64 12.19
C PHE A 30 20.24 10.43 11.35
N ILE A 31 19.88 10.84 10.13
CA ILE A 31 20.76 11.64 9.26
C ILE A 31 21.08 12.99 9.90
N ARG A 32 20.06 13.66 10.46
CA ARG A 32 20.21 14.95 11.14
C ARG A 32 21.04 14.85 12.42
N LEU A 33 20.95 13.73 13.15
CA LEU A 33 21.83 13.47 14.30
C LEU A 33 23.32 13.44 13.91
N MET A 34 23.62 13.07 12.66
CA MET A 34 24.99 13.06 12.13
C MET A 34 25.44 14.41 11.58
N GLY A 35 24.65 15.47 11.76
CA GLY A 35 24.97 16.83 11.33
C GLY A 35 24.68 17.12 9.84
N ILE A 36 23.97 16.23 9.15
CA ILE A 36 23.69 16.38 7.71
C ILE A 36 22.32 17.03 7.53
N SER A 37 22.27 18.13 6.77
CA SER A 37 21.03 18.83 6.45
C SER A 37 20.29 18.13 5.33
N VAL A 38 19.05 17.69 5.59
CA VAL A 38 18.19 17.02 4.62
C VAL A 38 16.75 17.51 4.68
N PHE A 39 16.12 17.56 3.51
CA PHE A 39 14.71 17.90 3.37
C PHE A 39 13.88 16.64 3.11
N LEU A 40 12.78 16.48 3.85
CA LEU A 40 11.86 15.35 3.71
C LEU A 40 10.55 15.80 3.07
N SER A 41 10.16 15.15 1.97
CA SER A 41 8.87 15.35 1.32
C SER A 41 8.21 13.99 1.07
N GLY A 42 7.34 13.57 1.99
CA GLY A 42 6.69 12.26 1.91
C GLY A 42 7.69 11.14 2.17
N ASN A 43 7.92 10.28 1.18
CA ASN A 43 8.95 9.22 1.23
C ASN A 43 10.22 9.56 0.43
N ILE A 44 10.38 10.83 0.03
CA ILE A 44 11.55 11.32 -0.70
C ILE A 44 12.42 12.13 0.26
N ILE A 45 13.67 11.69 0.42
CA ILE A 45 14.72 12.35 1.21
C ILE A 45 15.64 13.07 0.21
N ASP A 46 15.66 14.40 0.28
CA ASP A 46 16.45 15.26 -0.58
C ASP A 46 17.75 15.66 0.14
N LEU A 47 18.88 15.18 -0.40
CA LEU A 47 20.25 15.49 0.02
C LEU A 47 20.86 16.63 -0.83
N GLY A 48 20.04 17.34 -1.61
CA GLY A 48 20.47 18.41 -2.52
C GLY A 48 20.92 17.86 -3.88
N VAL A 49 22.07 17.18 -3.94
CA VAL A 49 22.61 16.61 -5.19
C VAL A 49 21.98 15.26 -5.56
N TYR A 50 21.34 14.60 -4.59
CA TYR A 50 20.72 13.29 -4.78
C TYR A 50 19.40 13.20 -4.03
N LYS A 51 18.40 12.55 -4.66
CA LYS A 51 17.08 12.31 -4.06
C LYS A 51 16.93 10.83 -3.78
N LEU A 52 17.03 10.47 -2.50
CA LEU A 52 16.82 9.11 -2.05
C LEU A 52 15.32 8.88 -1.88
N GLN A 53 14.73 8.05 -2.75
CA GLN A 53 13.34 7.63 -2.61
C GLN A 53 13.28 6.33 -1.80
N VAL A 54 12.55 6.34 -0.68
CA VAL A 54 12.25 5.13 0.10
C VAL A 54 11.17 4.36 -0.66
N ALA A 55 11.61 3.59 -1.66
CA ALA A 55 10.76 2.73 -2.46
C ALA A 55 10.16 1.59 -1.63
N GLU A 56 9.25 0.83 -2.22
CA GLU A 56 8.60 -0.31 -1.57
C GLU A 56 9.58 -1.34 -0.98
N ALA A 57 10.73 -1.53 -1.63
CA ALA A 57 11.81 -2.39 -1.13
C ALA A 57 12.40 -1.94 0.22
N CYS A 58 12.20 -0.67 0.59
CA CYS A 58 12.66 -0.06 1.84
C CYS A 58 11.50 0.20 2.83
N SER A 59 10.31 -0.34 2.59
CA SER A 59 9.17 -0.26 3.53
C SER A 59 9.42 -0.99 4.86
N GLY A 60 10.42 -1.87 4.93
CA GLY A 60 10.69 -2.71 6.09
C GLY A 60 9.88 -4.01 6.15
N LEU A 61 8.81 -4.14 5.35
CA LEU A 61 7.94 -5.32 5.34
C LEU A 61 8.68 -6.62 4.97
N ARG A 62 9.66 -6.53 4.07
CA ARG A 62 10.52 -7.67 3.67
C ARG A 62 11.32 -8.24 4.85
N TYR A 63 11.61 -7.44 5.88
CA TYR A 63 12.29 -7.88 7.10
C TYR A 63 11.29 -8.19 8.23
N MET A 64 10.17 -7.47 8.27
CA MET A 64 9.14 -7.62 9.29
C MET A 64 8.52 -9.02 9.29
N PHE A 65 8.05 -9.54 8.15
CA PHE A 65 7.39 -10.86 8.14
C PHE A 65 8.32 -12.02 8.53
N PRO A 66 9.58 -12.09 8.04
CA PRO A 66 10.53 -13.06 8.55
C PRO A 66 10.80 -12.89 10.05
N LEU A 67 11.04 -11.66 10.53
CA LEU A 67 11.32 -11.44 11.95
C LEU A 67 10.11 -11.78 12.83
N MET A 68 8.88 -11.48 12.41
CA MET A 68 7.66 -11.90 13.11
C MET A 68 7.57 -13.43 13.19
N SER A 69 7.96 -14.14 12.13
CA SER A 69 8.00 -15.61 12.13
C SER A 69 9.03 -16.14 13.13
N PHE A 70 10.23 -15.55 13.16
CA PHE A 70 11.25 -15.85 14.17
C PHE A 70 10.80 -15.47 15.58
N GLY A 71 10.15 -14.33 15.77
CA GLY A 71 9.60 -13.88 17.05
C GLY A 71 8.50 -14.79 17.56
N PHE A 72 7.62 -15.28 16.69
CA PHE A 72 6.64 -16.28 17.05
C PHE A 72 7.31 -17.59 17.48
N LEU A 73 8.31 -18.06 16.73
CA LEU A 73 9.08 -19.26 17.08
C LEU A 73 9.80 -19.09 18.43
N ILE A 74 10.49 -17.98 18.63
CA ILE A 74 11.20 -17.65 19.87
C ILE A 74 10.20 -17.58 21.03
N ALA A 75 9.08 -16.88 20.88
CA ALA A 75 8.02 -16.78 21.90
C ALA A 75 7.39 -18.15 22.23
N TYR A 76 7.24 -19.02 21.23
CA TYR A 76 6.75 -20.38 21.43
C TYR A 76 7.74 -21.22 22.24
N LEU A 77 9.03 -21.18 21.88
CA LEU A 77 10.10 -21.93 22.54
C LEU A 77 10.44 -21.35 23.93
N TYR A 78 10.21 -20.06 24.14
CA TYR A 78 10.51 -19.37 25.39
C TYR A 78 9.65 -19.88 26.55
N ARG A 79 10.31 -20.29 27.64
CA ARG A 79 9.71 -20.70 28.92
C ARG A 79 9.51 -19.46 29.78
N GLY A 80 8.33 -18.86 29.68
CA GLY A 80 7.91 -17.74 30.52
C GLY A 80 6.41 -17.48 30.45
N PRO A 81 5.91 -16.52 31.25
CA PRO A 81 4.51 -16.11 31.24
C PRO A 81 4.09 -15.60 29.85
N PHE A 82 2.78 -15.65 29.59
CA PHE A 82 2.22 -15.22 28.31
C PHE A 82 2.60 -13.78 27.94
N TRP A 83 2.73 -12.87 28.91
CA TRP A 83 3.10 -11.50 28.64
C TRP A 83 4.53 -11.35 28.08
N HIS A 84 5.50 -12.16 28.52
CA HIS A 84 6.84 -12.20 27.90
C HIS A 84 6.74 -12.59 26.43
N LYS A 85 5.91 -13.59 26.13
CA LYS A 85 5.69 -14.08 24.76
C LYS A 85 5.02 -13.03 23.89
N ALA A 86 4.04 -12.32 24.44
CA ALA A 86 3.38 -11.21 23.77
C ALA A 86 4.35 -10.07 23.48
N VAL A 87 5.19 -9.67 24.45
CA VAL A 87 6.23 -8.65 24.27
C VAL A 87 7.20 -9.06 23.17
N LEU A 88 7.79 -10.26 23.23
CA LEU A 88 8.73 -10.75 22.22
C LEU A 88 8.14 -10.83 20.80
N PHE A 89 6.85 -11.15 20.68
CA PHE A 89 6.20 -11.19 19.38
C PHE A 89 5.89 -9.77 18.88
N LEU A 90 5.28 -8.93 19.72
CA LEU A 90 4.85 -7.58 19.36
C LEU A 90 6.05 -6.63 19.15
N SER A 91 7.19 -6.86 19.82
CA SER A 91 8.41 -6.07 19.66
C SER A 91 9.08 -6.23 18.29
N THR A 92 8.79 -7.31 17.56
CA THR A 92 9.34 -7.51 16.20
C THR A 92 8.97 -6.38 15.25
N MET A 93 7.77 -5.81 15.37
CA MET A 93 7.29 -4.69 14.55
C MET A 93 8.07 -3.39 14.81
N PRO A 94 8.18 -2.86 16.06
CA PRO A 94 9.00 -1.68 16.32
C PRO A 94 10.49 -1.92 16.09
N ILE A 95 11.04 -3.11 16.40
CA ILE A 95 12.45 -3.44 16.10
C ILE A 95 12.72 -3.32 14.60
N THR A 96 11.89 -3.95 13.76
CA THR A 96 12.07 -3.88 12.30
C THR A 96 11.91 -2.48 11.77
N LEU A 97 10.94 -1.72 12.26
CA LEU A 97 10.72 -0.33 11.86
C LEU A 97 11.93 0.56 12.17
N VAL A 98 12.46 0.50 13.41
CA VAL A 98 13.62 1.29 13.83
C VAL A 98 14.87 0.87 13.07
N MET A 99 15.13 -0.43 12.93
CA MET A 99 16.32 -0.93 12.24
C MET A 99 16.28 -0.65 10.73
N ASN A 100 15.10 -0.70 10.12
CA ASN A 100 14.92 -0.28 8.73
C ASN A 100 15.14 1.23 8.56
N SER A 101 14.69 2.04 9.52
CA SER A 101 14.94 3.50 9.53
C SER A 101 16.42 3.83 9.70
N PHE A 102 17.10 3.12 10.60
CA PHE A 102 18.54 3.23 10.80
C PHE A 102 19.30 2.88 9.52
N ARG A 103 18.91 1.80 8.83
CA ARG A 103 19.45 1.44 7.51
C ARG A 103 19.30 2.56 6.50
N ILE A 104 18.12 3.17 6.39
CA ILE A 104 17.88 4.32 5.50
C ILE A 104 18.82 5.48 5.85
N GLY A 105 18.99 5.76 7.15
CA GLY A 105 19.92 6.79 7.61
C GLY A 105 21.38 6.51 7.27
N LEU A 106 21.83 5.25 7.40
CA LEU A 106 23.17 4.82 6.99
C LEU A 106 23.39 5.00 5.48
N ILE A 107 22.40 4.68 4.65
CA ILE A 107 22.48 4.91 3.20
C ILE A 107 22.61 6.41 2.91
N GLY A 108 21.78 7.25 3.55
CA GLY A 108 21.86 8.70 3.37
C GLY A 108 23.22 9.27 3.75
N MET A 109 23.78 8.85 4.89
CA MET A 109 25.14 9.22 5.30
C MET A 109 26.20 8.72 4.31
N ALA A 110 26.07 7.48 3.84
CA ALA A 110 27.04 6.90 2.93
C ALA A 110 27.05 7.63 1.57
N VAL A 111 25.89 8.03 1.07
CA VAL A 111 25.78 8.85 -0.15
C VAL A 111 26.43 10.22 0.04
N GLU A 112 26.21 10.86 1.19
CA GLU A 112 26.81 12.17 1.49
C GLU A 112 28.35 12.11 1.55
N ARG A 113 28.91 11.07 2.18
CA ARG A 113 30.36 10.96 2.41
C ARG A 113 31.15 10.28 1.30
N TRP A 114 30.58 9.28 0.66
CA TRP A 114 31.25 8.42 -0.33
C TRP A 114 30.60 8.47 -1.72
N GLY A 115 29.57 9.30 -1.91
CA GLY A 115 28.90 9.48 -3.18
C GLY A 115 27.85 8.42 -3.51
N ILE A 116 27.15 8.65 -4.62
CA ILE A 116 25.93 7.93 -5.04
C ILE A 116 26.17 6.43 -5.27
N ALA A 117 27.38 6.03 -5.70
CA ALA A 117 27.73 4.63 -5.94
C ALA A 117 27.54 3.73 -4.69
N SER A 118 27.58 4.32 -3.49
CA SER A 118 27.35 3.62 -2.22
C SER A 118 25.90 3.14 -2.05
N ALA A 119 24.93 3.79 -2.73
CA ALA A 119 23.52 3.44 -2.65
C ALA A 119 23.09 2.34 -3.64
N GLU A 120 23.83 2.13 -4.74
CA GLU A 120 23.45 1.24 -5.85
C GLU A 120 24.33 -0.03 -5.98
N GLY A 121 25.45 -0.10 -5.23
CA GLY A 121 26.42 -1.21 -5.30
C GLY A 121 26.19 -2.39 -4.34
N VAL A 122 27.20 -3.27 -4.24
CA VAL A 122 27.21 -4.47 -3.37
C VAL A 122 26.97 -4.14 -1.89
N LEU A 123 27.41 -2.95 -1.45
CA LEU A 123 27.14 -2.43 -0.11
C LEU A 123 25.64 -2.34 0.16
N HIS A 124 24.82 -2.03 -0.86
CA HIS A 124 23.38 -1.92 -0.69
C HIS A 124 22.70 -3.27 -0.47
N TYR A 125 23.20 -4.34 -1.08
CA TYR A 125 22.64 -5.68 -0.94
C TYR A 125 23.05 -6.33 0.38
N THR A 126 24.34 -6.21 0.74
CA THR A 126 24.92 -6.83 1.95
C THR A 126 24.39 -6.23 3.25
N GLN A 127 24.11 -4.93 3.30
CA GLN A 127 23.53 -4.28 4.49
C GLN A 127 22.21 -4.92 4.93
N GLY A 128 21.40 -5.45 4.00
CA GLY A 128 20.09 -6.01 4.33
C GLY A 128 20.19 -7.24 5.24
N TRP A 129 21.17 -8.10 4.96
CA TRP A 129 21.43 -9.29 5.77
C TRP A 129 22.00 -8.92 7.15
N VAL A 130 22.93 -7.97 7.20
CA VAL A 130 23.52 -7.48 8.45
C VAL A 130 22.44 -6.90 9.37
N ILE A 131 21.56 -6.05 8.84
CA ILE A 131 20.45 -5.46 9.60
C ILE A 131 19.49 -6.54 10.10
N PHE A 132 19.19 -7.55 9.28
CA PHE A 132 18.34 -8.67 9.71
C PHE A 132 18.97 -9.47 10.87
N MET A 133 20.27 -9.78 10.78
CA MET A 133 20.99 -10.46 11.87
C MET A 133 21.01 -9.62 13.15
N ALA A 134 21.17 -8.29 13.02
CA ALA A 134 21.08 -7.37 14.15
C ALA A 134 19.67 -7.38 14.78
N CYS A 135 18.59 -7.38 13.98
CA CYS A 135 17.23 -7.50 14.49
C CYS A 135 17.01 -8.79 15.30
N VAL A 136 17.51 -9.92 14.81
CA VAL A 136 17.44 -11.21 15.51
C VAL A 136 18.24 -11.16 16.82
N ALA A 137 19.44 -10.56 16.80
CA ALA A 137 20.25 -10.39 18.01
C ALA A 137 19.54 -9.50 19.07
N ILE A 138 18.88 -8.42 18.65
CA ILE A 138 18.08 -7.55 19.54
C ILE A 138 16.93 -8.35 20.16
N LEU A 139 16.25 -9.18 19.37
CA LEU A 139 15.16 -10.02 19.85
C LEU A 139 15.64 -11.08 20.87
N PHE A 140 16.83 -11.67 20.67
CA PHE A 140 17.45 -12.52 21.68
C PHE A 140 17.86 -11.75 22.93
N ALA A 141 18.38 -10.52 22.77
CA ALA A 141 18.72 -9.66 23.90
C ALA A 141 17.48 -9.30 24.72
N GLU A 142 16.34 -9.02 24.07
CA GLU A 142 15.06 -8.80 24.74
C GLU A 142 14.61 -10.03 25.53
N ALA A 143 14.70 -11.24 24.94
CA ALA A 143 14.40 -12.49 25.65
C ALA A 143 15.31 -12.69 26.87
N TRP A 144 16.59 -12.34 26.74
CA TRP A 144 17.55 -12.38 27.84
C TRP A 144 17.19 -11.40 28.96
N ILE A 145 16.82 -10.15 28.62
CA ILE A 145 16.40 -9.12 29.58
C ILE A 145 15.11 -9.56 30.30
N LEU A 146 14.09 -10.03 29.58
CA LEU A 146 12.83 -10.49 30.16
C LEU A 146 13.05 -11.67 31.12
N ASN A 147 13.94 -12.60 30.76
CA ASN A 147 14.31 -13.71 31.63
C ASN A 147 15.07 -13.25 32.89
N ARG A 148 15.82 -12.14 32.79
CA ARG A 148 16.53 -11.54 33.94
C ARG A 148 15.60 -10.78 34.88
N VAL A 149 14.61 -10.06 34.34
CA VAL A 149 13.66 -9.22 35.08
C VAL A 149 12.53 -10.05 35.68
N GLY A 150 12.09 -11.13 35.00
CA GLY A 150 10.96 -11.97 35.40
C GLY A 150 11.18 -12.89 36.61
N GLY A 151 12.16 -12.60 37.49
CA GLY A 151 12.38 -13.29 38.78
C GLY A 151 13.02 -14.69 38.70
N GLU A 152 12.73 -15.47 37.66
CA GLU A 152 13.31 -16.80 37.48
C GLU A 152 14.61 -16.74 36.67
N ARG A 153 15.74 -16.54 37.36
CA ARG A 153 17.08 -16.44 36.76
C ARG A 153 17.55 -17.79 36.17
N ARG A 154 16.92 -18.23 35.08
CA ARG A 154 17.29 -19.45 34.36
C ARG A 154 18.44 -19.14 33.40
N PRO A 155 19.42 -20.04 33.21
CA PRO A 155 20.39 -19.88 32.13
C PRO A 155 19.69 -19.94 30.77
N MET A 156 20.16 -19.15 29.78
CA MET A 156 19.50 -18.93 28.49
C MET A 156 19.09 -20.24 27.78
N HIS A 157 19.93 -21.27 27.83
CA HIS A 157 19.65 -22.59 27.24
C HIS A 157 18.46 -23.32 27.89
N ARG A 158 18.15 -23.04 29.17
CA ARG A 158 16.95 -23.57 29.87
C ARG A 158 15.73 -22.66 29.73
N ALA A 159 15.95 -21.39 29.38
CA ALA A 159 14.88 -20.45 29.06
C ALA A 159 14.19 -20.81 27.74
N PHE A 160 14.87 -21.52 26.82
CA PHE A 160 14.25 -22.09 25.63
C PHE A 160 13.97 -23.59 25.82
N ARG A 161 12.85 -24.08 25.28
CA ARG A 161 12.49 -25.50 25.21
C ARG A 161 13.30 -26.23 24.13
N LEU A 162 14.62 -26.21 24.24
CA LEU A 162 15.52 -26.99 23.40
C LEU A 162 15.87 -28.30 24.11
N ASP A 163 14.84 -29.09 24.45
CA ASP A 163 15.06 -30.42 25.00
C ASP A 163 15.33 -31.35 23.80
N PHE A 164 16.57 -31.78 23.64
CA PHE A 164 16.89 -32.80 22.64
C PHE A 164 16.23 -34.12 23.06
N PRO A 165 15.47 -34.79 22.17
CA PRO A 165 14.92 -36.09 22.50
C PRO A 165 16.06 -37.04 22.85
N LYS A 166 16.00 -37.67 24.03
CA LYS A 166 16.92 -38.75 24.38
C LYS A 166 16.81 -39.84 23.30
N PRO A 167 17.92 -40.41 22.80
CA PRO A 167 17.86 -41.51 21.84
C PRO A 167 16.92 -42.59 22.38
N ALA A 168 15.84 -42.88 21.67
CA ALA A 168 14.89 -43.88 22.10
C ALA A 168 15.62 -45.23 22.16
N PRO A 169 15.59 -45.97 23.28
CA PRO A 169 16.37 -47.19 23.44
C PRO A 169 15.90 -48.35 22.53
N ASN A 170 14.80 -48.19 21.79
CA ASN A 170 14.34 -49.16 20.79
C ASN A 170 13.74 -48.44 19.57
N LEU A 171 14.43 -48.55 18.42
CA LEU A 171 13.95 -48.13 17.10
C LEU A 171 12.90 -49.10 16.50
N GLN A 172 12.36 -50.04 17.28
CA GLN A 172 11.49 -51.12 16.78
C GLN A 172 9.99 -50.76 16.74
N SER A 173 9.63 -49.54 17.12
CA SER A 173 8.27 -49.04 16.92
C SER A 173 8.34 -47.85 15.98
N ALA A 174 8.25 -48.12 14.67
CA ALA A 174 7.79 -47.10 13.74
C ALA A 174 6.39 -46.72 14.22
N ALA A 175 6.30 -45.68 15.06
CA ALA A 175 5.05 -45.18 15.59
C ALA A 175 4.15 -44.93 14.38
N ARG A 176 3.05 -45.68 14.27
CA ARG A 176 2.09 -45.52 13.17
C ARG A 176 1.61 -44.07 13.24
N TRP A 177 2.13 -43.24 12.34
CA TRP A 177 1.79 -41.84 12.28
C TRP A 177 0.33 -41.75 11.85
N THR A 178 -0.56 -41.46 12.80
CA THR A 178 -1.94 -41.12 12.49
C THR A 178 -2.02 -39.61 12.39
N PRO A 179 -2.30 -39.05 11.20
CA PRO A 179 -2.41 -37.62 11.07
C PRO A 179 -3.55 -37.10 11.97
N PRO A 180 -3.33 -36.03 12.75
CA PRO A 180 -4.39 -35.49 13.59
C PRO A 180 -5.55 -35.00 12.73
N LYS A 181 -6.80 -35.13 13.21
CA LYS A 181 -8.02 -34.67 12.49
C LYS A 181 -7.91 -33.26 11.87
N PRO A 182 -7.36 -32.22 12.54
CA PRO A 182 -7.18 -30.91 11.91
C PRO A 182 -6.22 -30.92 10.72
N TYR A 183 -5.19 -31.78 10.71
CA TYR A 183 -4.30 -31.95 9.56
C TYR A 183 -5.07 -32.51 8.37
N LEU A 184 -5.87 -33.56 8.58
CA LEU A 184 -6.71 -34.14 7.52
C LEU A 184 -7.73 -33.12 6.98
N GLY A 185 -8.33 -32.31 7.86
CA GLY A 185 -9.22 -31.22 7.46
C GLY A 185 -8.51 -30.16 6.61
N ALA A 186 -7.30 -29.74 7.02
CA ALA A 186 -6.50 -28.78 6.26
C ALA A 186 -6.08 -29.34 4.89
N VAL A 187 -5.67 -30.61 4.82
CA VAL A 187 -5.35 -31.29 3.56
C VAL A 187 -6.58 -31.37 2.66
N GLY A 188 -7.73 -31.76 3.19
CA GLY A 188 -8.99 -31.83 2.43
C GLY A 188 -9.40 -30.46 1.87
N LEU A 189 -9.29 -29.39 2.67
CA LEU A 189 -9.60 -28.03 2.23
C LEU A 189 -8.64 -27.54 1.14
N VAL A 190 -7.34 -27.83 1.27
CA VAL A 190 -6.34 -27.51 0.23
C VAL A 190 -6.59 -28.29 -1.05
N LEU A 191 -6.96 -29.57 -0.96
CA LEU A 191 -7.30 -30.37 -2.14
C LEU A 191 -8.56 -29.84 -2.83
N LEU A 192 -9.62 -29.51 -2.08
CA LEU A 192 -10.84 -28.92 -2.63
C LEU A 192 -10.56 -27.56 -3.28
N ALA A 193 -9.76 -26.69 -2.64
CA ALA A 193 -9.39 -25.40 -3.20
C ALA A 193 -8.53 -25.55 -4.48
N THR A 194 -7.58 -26.47 -4.48
CA THR A 194 -6.73 -26.78 -5.65
C THR A 194 -7.57 -27.34 -6.80
N MET A 195 -8.43 -28.33 -6.53
CA MET A 195 -9.33 -28.89 -7.54
C MET A 195 -10.29 -27.82 -8.09
N GLY A 196 -10.86 -26.97 -7.23
CA GLY A 196 -11.69 -25.85 -7.64
C GLY A 196 -10.92 -24.86 -8.54
N SER A 197 -9.68 -24.51 -8.16
CA SER A 197 -8.83 -23.62 -8.96
C SER A 197 -8.49 -24.21 -10.32
N ILE A 198 -8.17 -25.50 -10.40
CA ILE A 198 -7.88 -26.19 -11.67
C ILE A 198 -9.15 -26.28 -12.53
N ALA A 199 -10.29 -26.63 -11.93
CA ALA A 199 -11.57 -26.74 -12.62
C ALA A 199 -12.07 -25.41 -13.20
N MET A 200 -11.71 -24.28 -12.58
CA MET A 200 -12.04 -22.95 -13.12
C MET A 200 -11.26 -22.60 -14.38
N GLY A 201 -10.08 -23.20 -14.60
CA GLY A 201 -9.21 -22.96 -15.75
C GLY A 201 -8.65 -21.53 -15.84
N GLU A 202 -7.80 -21.28 -16.83
CA GLU A 202 -7.41 -19.91 -17.19
C GLU A 202 -8.58 -19.22 -17.90
N ARG A 203 -9.29 -18.37 -17.16
CA ARG A 203 -10.38 -17.58 -17.72
C ARG A 203 -9.84 -16.25 -18.24
N VAL A 204 -9.82 -16.11 -19.56
CA VAL A 204 -9.56 -14.83 -20.24
C VAL A 204 -10.78 -13.92 -20.06
N GLU A 205 -10.56 -12.68 -19.63
CA GLU A 205 -11.64 -11.69 -19.53
C GLU A 205 -11.91 -11.12 -20.93
N ALA A 206 -13.20 -11.01 -21.30
CA ALA A 206 -13.58 -10.49 -22.60
C ALA A 206 -13.29 -8.98 -22.70
N ALA A 207 -12.73 -8.54 -23.83
CA ALA A 207 -12.56 -7.13 -24.12
C ALA A 207 -13.92 -6.44 -24.24
N LEU A 208 -14.07 -5.29 -23.57
CA LEU A 208 -15.32 -4.53 -23.54
C LEU A 208 -15.31 -3.43 -24.59
N GLU A 209 -16.43 -3.24 -25.27
CA GLU A 209 -16.60 -2.11 -26.17
C GLU A 209 -16.65 -0.80 -25.38
N ARG A 210 -15.71 0.10 -25.67
CA ARG A 210 -15.63 1.46 -25.11
C ARG A 210 -14.84 2.38 -26.02
N GLN A 211 -15.04 3.68 -25.85
CA GLN A 211 -14.23 4.70 -26.53
C GLN A 211 -12.88 4.88 -25.80
N ALA A 212 -11.77 5.03 -26.53
CA ALA A 212 -10.47 5.30 -25.92
C ALA A 212 -10.47 6.64 -25.17
N LEU A 213 -9.85 6.72 -23.99
CA LEU A 213 -9.75 7.95 -23.19
C LEU A 213 -8.93 9.03 -23.90
N ALA A 214 -8.08 8.64 -24.86
CA ALA A 214 -7.41 9.55 -25.77
C ALA A 214 -8.38 10.39 -26.63
N THR A 215 -9.62 9.94 -26.86
CA THR A 215 -10.63 10.68 -27.63
C THR A 215 -11.58 11.48 -26.75
N PHE A 216 -11.31 11.60 -25.44
CA PHE A 216 -12.14 12.36 -24.53
C PHE A 216 -12.22 13.84 -24.96
N PRO A 217 -13.42 14.46 -25.00
CA PRO A 217 -13.58 15.80 -25.55
C PRO A 217 -12.87 16.86 -24.72
N MET A 218 -12.12 17.74 -25.39
CA MET A 218 -11.46 18.90 -24.76
C MET A 218 -12.37 20.14 -24.66
N SER A 219 -13.61 20.06 -25.14
CA SER A 219 -14.62 21.10 -24.99
C SER A 219 -15.92 20.48 -24.48
N ILE A 220 -16.36 20.88 -23.28
CA ILE A 220 -17.52 20.28 -22.59
C ILE A 220 -18.38 21.42 -22.03
N GLY A 221 -19.39 21.83 -22.78
CA GLY A 221 -20.11 23.08 -22.50
C GLY A 221 -19.12 24.25 -22.43
N ASP A 222 -19.11 24.97 -21.30
CA ASP A 222 -18.19 26.10 -21.06
C ASP A 222 -16.76 25.69 -20.68
N TRP A 223 -16.51 24.39 -20.45
CA TRP A 223 -15.20 23.91 -20.02
C TRP A 223 -14.27 23.71 -21.22
N LYS A 224 -13.10 24.35 -21.17
CA LYS A 224 -12.01 24.11 -22.13
C LYS A 224 -10.88 23.36 -21.46
N GLY A 225 -10.47 22.26 -22.09
CA GLY A 225 -9.46 21.32 -21.62
C GLY A 225 -8.15 21.45 -22.37
N ARG A 226 -7.06 21.12 -21.67
CA ARG A 226 -5.76 20.82 -22.28
C ARG A 226 -5.23 19.53 -21.67
N GLN A 227 -5.08 18.51 -22.52
CA GLN A 227 -4.49 17.24 -22.14
C GLN A 227 -2.97 17.35 -22.00
N PHE A 228 -2.39 16.47 -21.18
CA PHE A 228 -0.96 16.28 -21.07
C PHE A 228 -0.64 14.82 -20.77
N ALA A 229 0.53 14.38 -21.25
CA ALA A 229 0.98 13.01 -21.09
C ALA A 229 1.63 12.80 -19.71
N LEU A 230 1.49 11.59 -19.18
CA LEU A 230 2.32 11.11 -18.08
C LEU A 230 3.69 10.69 -18.61
N ASP A 231 4.71 10.83 -17.76
CA ASP A 231 6.04 10.30 -18.04
C ASP A 231 6.00 8.76 -18.16
N GLY A 232 6.80 8.19 -19.06
CA GLY A 232 6.83 6.75 -19.30
C GLY A 232 7.10 5.93 -18.04
N LYS A 233 8.01 6.39 -17.16
CA LYS A 233 8.32 5.69 -15.90
C LYS A 233 7.13 5.67 -14.93
N ILE A 234 6.24 6.66 -15.02
CA ILE A 234 5.02 6.71 -14.22
C ILE A 234 4.00 5.72 -14.79
N LEU A 235 3.86 5.66 -16.12
CA LEU A 235 2.96 4.71 -16.79
C LEU A 235 3.36 3.26 -16.51
N ASP A 236 4.64 2.93 -16.63
CA ASP A 236 5.16 1.58 -16.35
C ASP A 236 4.87 1.13 -14.91
N ARG A 237 4.80 2.07 -13.96
CA ARG A 237 4.48 1.77 -12.56
C ARG A 237 2.99 1.73 -12.26
N LEU A 238 2.21 2.57 -12.94
CA LEU A 238 0.75 2.62 -12.76
C LEU A 238 0.08 1.41 -13.39
N ASP A 239 0.70 0.89 -14.46
CA ASP A 239 0.29 -0.31 -15.19
C ASP A 239 -1.19 -0.25 -15.61
N VAL A 240 -1.55 0.91 -16.18
CA VAL A 240 -2.90 1.25 -16.65
C VAL A 240 -3.06 0.86 -18.12
N ASP A 241 -4.22 0.32 -18.48
CA ASP A 241 -4.53 -0.02 -19.88
C ASP A 241 -4.88 1.22 -20.71
N ASP A 242 -5.52 2.22 -20.09
CA ASP A 242 -5.81 3.50 -20.73
C ASP A 242 -5.95 4.60 -19.68
N TYR A 243 -5.65 5.84 -20.06
CA TYR A 243 -5.75 6.97 -19.16
C TYR A 243 -6.05 8.29 -19.89
N ILE A 244 -6.54 9.25 -19.12
CA ILE A 244 -6.51 10.66 -19.50
C ILE A 244 -6.02 11.48 -18.34
N MET A 245 -5.16 12.47 -18.63
CA MET A 245 -4.85 13.54 -17.70
C MET A 245 -4.98 14.90 -18.41
N ALA A 246 -5.88 15.75 -17.91
CA ALA A 246 -6.17 17.03 -18.53
C ALA A 246 -6.50 18.11 -17.50
N ASN A 247 -6.22 19.36 -17.84
CA ASN A 247 -6.65 20.51 -17.06
C ASN A 247 -7.80 21.20 -17.77
N PHE A 248 -8.97 21.28 -17.13
CA PHE A 248 -10.14 21.99 -17.61
C PHE A 248 -10.32 23.31 -16.88
N ARG A 249 -10.78 24.34 -17.58
CA ARG A 249 -11.11 25.65 -16.99
C ARG A 249 -12.34 26.23 -17.67
N ARG A 250 -13.23 26.84 -16.88
CA ARG A 250 -14.28 27.74 -17.39
C ARG A 250 -13.81 29.20 -17.32
N PRO A 251 -14.25 30.08 -18.23
CA PRO A 251 -13.88 31.50 -18.20
C PRO A 251 -14.20 32.20 -16.88
N ARG A 252 -15.29 31.79 -16.21
CA ARG A 252 -15.76 32.37 -14.93
C ARG A 252 -15.00 31.83 -13.70
N ASP A 253 -14.30 30.70 -13.85
CA ASP A 253 -13.61 30.07 -12.72
C ASP A 253 -12.18 30.62 -12.64
N ALA A 254 -11.79 31.13 -11.47
CA ALA A 254 -10.43 31.61 -11.21
C ALA A 254 -9.36 30.51 -11.38
N ASN A 255 -9.75 29.23 -11.26
CA ASN A 255 -8.84 28.10 -11.20
C ASN A 255 -9.29 26.95 -12.09
N ARG A 256 -8.34 26.05 -12.38
CA ARG A 256 -8.53 24.84 -13.19
C ARG A 256 -8.99 23.64 -12.35
N VAL A 257 -9.64 22.70 -13.02
CA VAL A 257 -9.88 21.34 -12.54
C VAL A 257 -8.91 20.42 -13.27
N ASN A 258 -8.01 19.78 -12.53
CA ASN A 258 -7.22 18.68 -13.03
C ASN A 258 -8.08 17.42 -13.02
N PHE A 259 -8.31 16.85 -14.19
CA PHE A 259 -9.08 15.64 -14.40
C PHE A 259 -8.12 14.50 -14.75
N TYR A 260 -8.28 13.39 -14.03
CA TYR A 260 -7.54 12.17 -14.26
C TYR A 260 -8.47 10.96 -14.23
N VAL A 261 -8.36 10.09 -15.22
CA VAL A 261 -8.99 8.76 -15.23
C VAL A 261 -7.91 7.74 -15.51
N ALA A 262 -7.86 6.69 -14.69
CA ALA A 262 -7.05 5.50 -14.89
C ALA A 262 -7.99 4.33 -15.11
N TYR A 263 -7.97 3.73 -16.30
CA TYR A 263 -8.77 2.57 -16.67
C TYR A 263 -7.92 1.30 -16.64
N TYR A 264 -8.50 0.25 -16.07
CA TYR A 264 -7.94 -1.09 -16.02
C TYR A 264 -8.94 -2.03 -16.69
N ALA A 265 -8.53 -2.69 -17.77
CA ALA A 265 -9.26 -3.74 -18.45
C ALA A 265 -9.28 -5.03 -17.61
N SER A 266 -8.21 -5.29 -16.86
CA SER A 266 -8.09 -6.40 -15.91
C SER A 266 -7.47 -5.88 -14.62
N GLN A 267 -7.96 -6.34 -13.47
CA GLN A 267 -7.38 -6.03 -12.16
C GLN A 267 -6.90 -7.29 -11.44
N ARG A 268 -6.16 -8.13 -12.17
CA ARG A 268 -5.52 -9.37 -11.67
C ARG A 268 -4.00 -9.21 -11.62
N ALA A 269 -3.32 -10.16 -10.98
CA ALA A 269 -1.85 -10.30 -11.02
C ALA A 269 -1.03 -9.04 -10.61
N GLY A 270 -1.57 -8.19 -9.72
CA GLY A 270 -0.87 -7.00 -9.21
C GLY A 270 -1.25 -5.69 -9.90
N GLN A 271 -1.88 -5.77 -11.08
CA GLN A 271 -2.56 -4.64 -11.71
C GLN A 271 -3.86 -4.36 -10.96
N ALA A 272 -3.95 -3.22 -10.29
CA ALA A 272 -5.20 -2.79 -9.66
C ALA A 272 -5.19 -1.31 -9.36
N ALA A 273 -6.35 -0.67 -9.53
CA ALA A 273 -6.57 0.66 -9.01
C ALA A 273 -6.41 0.65 -7.47
N HIS A 274 -5.70 1.66 -6.97
CA HIS A 274 -5.55 1.94 -5.55
C HIS A 274 -6.10 3.33 -5.22
N SER A 275 -6.39 3.54 -3.94
CA SER A 275 -6.89 4.82 -3.46
C SER A 275 -5.80 5.89 -3.54
N PRO A 276 -6.13 7.11 -3.99
CA PRO A 276 -5.23 8.25 -3.87
C PRO A 276 -4.73 8.46 -2.44
N ARG A 277 -5.46 8.00 -1.41
CA ARG A 277 -5.05 8.07 0.00
C ARG A 277 -3.68 7.43 0.26
N SER A 278 -3.33 6.36 -0.44
CA SER A 278 -2.05 5.66 -0.26
C SER A 278 -0.88 6.39 -0.92
N CYS A 279 -1.15 7.17 -1.98
CA CYS A 279 -0.09 7.80 -2.80
C CYS A 279 0.10 9.30 -2.54
N ILE A 280 -0.95 10.01 -2.13
CA ILE A 280 -0.92 11.44 -1.81
C ILE A 280 0.17 11.75 -0.76
N PRO A 281 0.25 11.02 0.38
CA PRO A 281 1.32 11.20 1.36
C PRO A 281 2.73 10.98 0.82
N GLY A 282 2.92 10.01 -0.07
CA GLY A 282 4.22 9.73 -0.70
C GLY A 282 4.75 10.94 -1.49
N GLY A 283 3.87 11.73 -2.11
CA GLY A 283 4.23 12.99 -2.77
C GLY A 283 4.50 14.17 -1.84
N GLY A 284 4.45 13.98 -0.52
CA GLY A 284 4.62 15.01 0.50
C GLY A 284 3.35 15.84 0.78
N TRP A 285 2.19 15.37 0.34
CA TRP A 285 0.91 16.00 0.66
C TRP A 285 0.32 15.41 1.95
N ARG A 286 -0.07 16.26 2.89
CA ARG A 286 -0.80 15.85 4.09
C ARG A 286 -2.30 15.89 3.82
N ILE A 287 -3.03 14.85 4.20
CA ILE A 287 -4.49 14.83 4.20
C ILE A 287 -4.97 15.58 5.45
N GLU A 288 -5.71 16.67 5.28
CA GLU A 288 -6.28 17.46 6.39
C GLU A 288 -7.70 17.03 6.74
N ASP A 289 -8.49 16.71 5.72
CA ASP A 289 -9.88 16.26 5.86
C ASP A 289 -10.17 15.17 4.83
N LEU A 290 -10.96 14.18 5.23
CA LEU A 290 -11.45 13.12 4.36
C LEU A 290 -12.90 12.81 4.71
N THR A 291 -13.80 13.20 3.82
CA THR A 291 -15.24 13.02 3.98
C THR A 291 -15.83 12.35 2.74
N GLN A 292 -17.07 11.86 2.85
CA GLN A 292 -17.85 11.43 1.69
C GLN A 292 -18.91 12.49 1.40
N ARG A 293 -19.13 12.78 0.12
CA ARG A 293 -20.13 13.74 -0.32
C ARG A 293 -20.98 13.14 -1.43
N SER A 294 -22.27 13.43 -1.38
CA SER A 294 -23.17 13.15 -2.50
C SER A 294 -23.27 14.36 -3.42
N ILE A 295 -23.17 14.13 -4.72
CA ILE A 295 -23.37 15.16 -5.75
C ILE A 295 -24.69 14.87 -6.43
N ASP A 296 -25.65 15.78 -6.26
CA ASP A 296 -26.97 15.68 -6.86
C ASP A 296 -26.96 16.14 -8.33
N ASN A 297 -27.98 15.70 -9.06
CA ASN A 297 -28.24 16.05 -10.47
C ASN A 297 -27.08 15.68 -11.41
N VAL A 298 -26.45 14.53 -11.15
CA VAL A 298 -25.33 14.02 -11.95
C VAL A 298 -25.80 13.05 -13.03
N ILE A 299 -26.90 12.33 -12.81
CA ILE A 299 -27.50 11.38 -13.75
C ILE A 299 -29.01 11.66 -13.81
N PRO A 300 -29.61 11.93 -14.98
CA PRO A 300 -31.06 12.07 -15.12
C PRO A 300 -31.78 10.79 -14.64
N GLY A 301 -32.68 10.92 -13.65
CA GLY A 301 -33.50 9.81 -13.16
C GLY A 301 -32.83 8.83 -12.17
N ARG A 302 -31.57 9.05 -11.75
CA ARG A 302 -30.89 8.26 -10.70
C ARG A 302 -30.51 9.11 -9.48
N GLN A 303 -30.34 8.44 -8.34
CA GLN A 303 -29.78 9.03 -7.12
C GLN A 303 -28.39 9.65 -7.37
N SER A 304 -28.10 10.64 -6.53
CA SER A 304 -26.83 11.35 -6.34
C SER A 304 -25.58 10.47 -6.49
N LEU A 305 -24.49 11.03 -7.03
CA LEU A 305 -23.19 10.37 -7.11
C LEU A 305 -22.41 10.57 -5.80
N GLY A 306 -22.12 9.47 -5.10
CA GLY A 306 -21.19 9.48 -3.98
C GLY A 306 -19.74 9.64 -4.44
N VAL A 307 -19.01 10.58 -3.83
CA VAL A 307 -17.57 10.80 -4.05
C VAL A 307 -16.84 10.87 -2.72
N ASN A 308 -15.57 10.42 -2.70
CA ASN A 308 -14.66 10.77 -1.61
C ASN A 308 -14.16 12.19 -1.84
N ARG A 309 -14.23 13.01 -0.80
CA ARG A 309 -13.79 14.40 -0.76
C ARG A 309 -12.60 14.51 0.18
N VAL A 310 -11.45 14.93 -0.36
CA VAL A 310 -10.19 15.04 0.38
C VAL A 310 -9.65 16.45 0.31
N VAL A 311 -9.31 17.03 1.44
CA VAL A 311 -8.52 18.25 1.49
C VAL A 311 -7.06 17.87 1.73
N ILE A 312 -6.18 18.29 0.82
CA ILE A 312 -4.75 17.99 0.91
C ILE A 312 -3.93 19.28 0.98
N LYS A 313 -2.84 19.26 1.74
CA LYS A 313 -1.94 20.40 1.94
C LYS A 313 -0.47 20.02 1.75
N LYS A 314 0.28 20.86 1.05
CA LYS A 314 1.74 20.77 0.92
C LYS A 314 2.36 22.16 1.02
N GLY A 315 3.01 22.46 2.15
CA GLY A 315 3.45 23.82 2.47
C GLY A 315 2.25 24.78 2.53
N ASN A 316 2.28 25.83 1.73
CA ASN A 316 1.17 26.80 1.61
C ASN A 316 0.14 26.39 0.54
N LEU A 317 0.39 25.33 -0.24
CA LEU A 317 -0.55 24.88 -1.26
C LEU A 317 -1.63 24.01 -0.61
N ARG A 318 -2.90 24.37 -0.81
CA ARG A 318 -4.06 23.53 -0.46
C ARG A 318 -4.81 23.14 -1.74
N GLN A 319 -5.31 21.92 -1.77
CA GLN A 319 -6.09 21.40 -2.89
C GLN A 319 -7.28 20.59 -2.38
N LEU A 320 -8.37 20.67 -3.12
CA LEU A 320 -9.52 19.81 -2.95
C LEU A 320 -9.47 18.69 -3.99
N VAL A 321 -9.63 17.45 -3.54
CA VAL A 321 -9.62 16.25 -4.38
C VAL A 321 -10.97 15.56 -4.26
N TYR A 322 -11.64 15.33 -5.39
CA TYR A 322 -12.72 14.35 -5.48
C TYR A 322 -12.20 13.09 -6.14
N TYR A 323 -12.55 11.92 -5.62
CA TYR A 323 -12.33 10.67 -6.31
C TYR A 323 -13.37 9.62 -5.99
N TRP A 324 -13.61 8.73 -6.93
CA TRP A 324 -14.43 7.53 -6.76
C TRP A 324 -13.99 6.49 -7.79
N PHE A 325 -14.46 5.27 -7.59
CA PHE A 325 -14.19 4.16 -8.49
C PHE A 325 -15.46 3.80 -9.23
N ARG A 326 -15.32 3.51 -10.52
CA ARG A 326 -16.40 2.98 -11.34
C ARG A 326 -16.03 1.57 -11.79
N GLN A 327 -16.78 0.59 -11.34
CA GLN A 327 -16.57 -0.83 -11.66
C GLN A 327 -17.90 -1.43 -12.07
N GLN A 328 -17.99 -1.90 -13.32
CA GLN A 328 -19.15 -2.64 -13.82
C GLN A 328 -20.47 -1.94 -13.45
N GLY A 329 -20.57 -0.67 -13.86
CA GLY A 329 -21.76 0.17 -13.67
C GLY A 329 -21.97 0.71 -12.25
N ARG A 330 -21.19 0.27 -11.24
CA ARG A 330 -21.27 0.75 -9.85
C ARG A 330 -20.30 1.88 -9.59
N ASN A 331 -20.77 2.91 -8.89
CA ASN A 331 -19.92 3.96 -8.32
C ASN A 331 -19.63 3.64 -6.86
N LEU A 332 -18.36 3.51 -6.53
CA LEU A 332 -17.90 3.04 -5.23
C LEU A 332 -16.92 4.05 -4.64
N THR A 333 -17.13 4.39 -3.38
CA THR A 333 -16.25 5.26 -2.58
C THR A 333 -15.46 4.47 -1.53
N ASN A 334 -15.88 3.24 -1.22
CA ASN A 334 -15.25 2.41 -0.20
C ASN A 334 -14.30 1.38 -0.84
N GLU A 335 -13.03 1.46 -0.47
CA GLU A 335 -11.93 0.60 -0.96
C GLU A 335 -12.14 -0.88 -0.69
N TYR A 336 -12.75 -1.24 0.45
CA TYR A 336 -13.02 -2.64 0.80
C TYR A 336 -14.14 -3.22 -0.07
N VAL A 337 -15.18 -2.42 -0.32
CA VAL A 337 -16.32 -2.81 -1.17
C VAL A 337 -15.87 -3.00 -2.62
N ILE A 338 -14.96 -2.15 -3.10
CA ILE A 338 -14.31 -2.28 -4.41
C ILE A 338 -13.59 -3.64 -4.52
N LYS A 339 -12.77 -4.01 -3.53
CA LYS A 339 -12.06 -5.30 -3.56
C LYS A 339 -12.99 -6.50 -3.43
N TRP A 340 -14.06 -6.38 -2.63
CA TRP A 340 -15.09 -7.42 -2.53
C TRP A 340 -15.77 -7.67 -3.87
N TYR A 341 -16.17 -6.61 -4.57
CA TYR A 341 -16.79 -6.75 -5.88
C TYR A 341 -15.83 -7.25 -6.94
N LEU A 342 -14.56 -6.82 -6.93
CA LEU A 342 -13.54 -7.42 -7.82
C LEU A 342 -13.42 -8.93 -7.63
N PHE A 343 -13.41 -9.41 -6.39
CA PHE A 343 -13.40 -10.85 -6.10
C PHE A 343 -14.69 -11.53 -6.58
N TRP A 344 -15.85 -11.00 -6.17
CA TRP A 344 -17.14 -11.62 -6.47
C TRP A 344 -17.44 -11.64 -7.97
N ASP A 345 -17.19 -10.54 -8.67
CA ASP A 345 -17.41 -10.41 -10.11
C ASP A 345 -16.35 -11.17 -10.92
N GLY A 346 -15.12 -11.27 -10.43
CA GLY A 346 -14.11 -12.15 -11.00
C GLY A 346 -14.55 -13.62 -10.99
N VAL A 347 -15.18 -14.08 -9.90
CA VAL A 347 -15.68 -15.45 -9.77
C VAL A 347 -16.98 -15.69 -10.55
N THR A 348 -17.95 -14.77 -10.44
CA THR A 348 -19.31 -14.97 -10.95
C THR A 348 -19.54 -14.45 -12.38
N ARG A 349 -18.82 -13.40 -12.79
CA ARG A 349 -19.01 -12.72 -14.09
C ARG A 349 -17.76 -12.79 -14.97
N ASN A 350 -16.65 -13.32 -14.46
CA ASN A 350 -15.36 -13.34 -15.13
C ASN A 350 -14.92 -11.94 -15.63
N ARG A 351 -15.12 -10.92 -14.80
CA ARG A 351 -14.79 -9.52 -15.10
C ARG A 351 -14.20 -8.81 -13.88
N THR A 352 -13.09 -8.11 -14.08
CA THR A 352 -12.44 -7.27 -13.05
C THR A 352 -12.13 -5.84 -13.51
N ASP A 353 -12.71 -5.44 -14.64
CA ASP A 353 -12.55 -4.11 -15.22
C ASP A 353 -13.05 -2.98 -14.32
N GLY A 354 -12.41 -1.81 -14.43
CA GLY A 354 -12.87 -0.62 -13.76
C GLY A 354 -11.94 0.58 -13.91
N ALA A 355 -12.40 1.73 -13.43
CA ALA A 355 -11.63 2.96 -13.48
C ALA A 355 -11.60 3.70 -12.13
N LEU A 356 -10.46 4.32 -11.83
CA LEU A 356 -10.36 5.40 -10.85
C LEU A 356 -10.62 6.73 -11.57
N ILE A 357 -11.58 7.51 -11.07
CA ILE A 357 -11.82 8.88 -11.54
C ILE A 357 -11.41 9.84 -10.44
N ARG A 358 -10.54 10.79 -10.77
CA ARG A 358 -9.99 11.78 -9.83
C ARG A 358 -10.08 13.19 -10.42
N LEU A 359 -10.53 14.12 -9.58
CA LEU A 359 -10.57 15.54 -9.86
C LEU A 359 -9.80 16.29 -8.77
N VAL A 360 -8.96 17.24 -9.16
CA VAL A 360 -8.19 18.06 -8.22
C VAL A 360 -8.35 19.52 -8.61
N THR A 361 -8.57 20.39 -7.63
CA THR A 361 -8.55 21.84 -7.86
C THR A 361 -7.82 22.57 -6.73
N PRO A 362 -7.06 23.64 -7.04
CA PRO A 362 -6.44 24.48 -6.01
C PRO A 362 -7.48 25.17 -5.13
N MET A 363 -7.14 25.29 -3.85
CA MET A 363 -7.79 26.16 -2.88
C MET A 363 -6.86 27.35 -2.62
N LEU A 364 -7.29 28.55 -3.00
CA LEU A 364 -6.52 29.77 -2.74
C LEU A 364 -6.78 30.25 -1.31
N ASP A 365 -5.77 30.87 -0.70
CA ASP A 365 -5.91 31.49 0.62
C ASP A 365 -6.98 32.59 0.57
N GLY A 366 -7.90 32.57 1.54
CA GLY A 366 -9.02 33.51 1.64
C GLY A 366 -10.29 33.10 0.89
N ASN A 367 -10.27 32.07 0.04
CA ASN A 367 -11.49 31.57 -0.60
C ASN A 367 -12.13 30.44 0.23
N PRO A 368 -13.47 30.46 0.38
CA PRO A 368 -14.20 29.36 1.00
C PRO A 368 -13.94 28.03 0.28
N ILE A 369 -13.90 26.95 1.04
CA ILE A 369 -13.83 25.59 0.48
C ILE A 369 -15.01 25.29 -0.46
N ASP A 370 -16.13 25.98 -0.23
CA ASP A 370 -17.35 25.91 -1.03
C ASP A 370 -17.12 26.28 -2.50
N ASP A 371 -16.22 27.23 -2.81
CA ASP A 371 -15.92 27.60 -4.20
C ASP A 371 -15.22 26.45 -4.95
N ALA A 372 -14.30 25.77 -4.26
CA ALA A 372 -13.63 24.59 -4.81
C ALA A 372 -14.62 23.44 -4.99
N ASP A 373 -15.52 23.23 -4.02
CA ASP A 373 -16.57 22.22 -4.10
C ASP A 373 -17.55 22.48 -5.24
N GLN A 374 -18.00 23.73 -5.42
CA GLN A 374 -18.90 24.13 -6.51
C GLN A 374 -18.23 23.91 -7.87
N ARG A 375 -16.94 24.24 -7.97
CA ARG A 375 -16.14 24.02 -9.19
C ARG A 375 -16.04 22.53 -9.53
N LEU A 376 -15.65 21.69 -8.58
CA LEU A 376 -15.55 20.24 -8.79
C LEU A 376 -16.92 19.62 -9.09
N SER A 377 -17.95 19.96 -8.32
CA SER A 377 -19.30 19.44 -8.53
C SER A 377 -19.88 19.88 -9.88
N GLY A 378 -19.61 21.12 -10.30
CA GLY A 378 -19.97 21.62 -11.62
C GLY A 378 -19.29 20.87 -12.75
N PHE A 379 -18.01 20.51 -12.60
CA PHE A 379 -17.32 19.69 -13.59
C PHE A 379 -17.83 18.24 -13.60
N VAL A 380 -18.09 17.63 -12.43
CA VAL A 380 -18.70 16.29 -12.33
C VAL A 380 -20.01 16.24 -13.10
N ARG A 381 -20.92 17.20 -12.90
CA ARG A 381 -22.21 17.26 -13.61
C ARG A 381 -22.02 17.40 -15.13
N ALA A 382 -20.99 18.13 -15.57
CA ALA A 382 -20.70 18.32 -16.99
C ALA A 382 -20.17 17.06 -17.69
N ILE A 383 -19.45 16.18 -16.98
CA ILE A 383 -18.82 15.00 -17.59
C ILE A 383 -19.57 13.69 -17.35
N TYR A 384 -20.29 13.55 -16.23
CA TYR A 384 -20.65 12.22 -15.76
C TYR A 384 -21.74 11.55 -16.59
N SER A 385 -22.96 12.07 -16.63
CA SER A 385 -24.02 11.49 -17.47
C SER A 385 -23.71 11.48 -18.97
N PRO A 386 -23.10 12.54 -19.56
CA PRO A 386 -22.93 12.59 -21.01
C PRO A 386 -21.75 11.77 -21.53
N LEU A 387 -20.69 11.55 -20.74
CA LEU A 387 -19.42 11.03 -21.26
C LEU A 387 -18.96 9.75 -20.56
N ILE A 388 -18.92 9.73 -19.22
CA ILE A 388 -18.25 8.64 -18.48
C ILE A 388 -18.73 7.23 -18.89
N PRO A 389 -20.03 6.93 -19.09
CA PRO A 389 -20.47 5.60 -19.52
C PRO A 389 -19.91 5.12 -20.87
N ALA A 390 -19.57 6.02 -21.79
CA ALA A 390 -19.00 5.66 -23.10
C ALA A 390 -17.51 5.29 -23.02
N TYR A 391 -16.81 5.81 -22.00
CA TYR A 391 -15.40 5.52 -21.76
C TYR A 391 -15.21 4.45 -20.67
N VAL A 392 -16.09 4.32 -19.68
CA VAL A 392 -15.97 3.33 -18.60
C VAL A 392 -17.19 2.40 -18.64
N PRO A 393 -17.01 1.14 -19.10
CA PRO A 393 -18.07 0.17 -19.30
C PRO A 393 -18.95 -0.07 -18.07
N GLN A 394 -20.15 -0.58 -18.35
CA GLN A 394 -21.10 -1.03 -17.33
C GLN A 394 -20.99 -2.53 -17.05
#